data_AF-A0A7V6E7N0-F1
#
_entry.id   AF-A0A7V6E7N0-F1
#
_cell.length_a   1.000
_cell.length_b   1.000
_cell.length_c   1.000
_cell.angle_alpha   90.00
_cell.angle_beta   90.00
_cell.angle_gamma   90.00
#
_symmetry.space_group_name_H-M   'P 1'
#
loop_
_entity.id
_entity.type
_entity.pdbx_description
1 polymer ?
#
loop_
_entity_poly.entity_id
_entity_poly.type
_entity_poly.pdbx_seq_one_letter_code
_entity_poly.pdbx_strand_id
1 'polypeptide(L)' 'MESIQTAILVLVPMLLSLTVHEYAHARSAYALGDPTAKLMGRMSLSPLSHIDIFGTIILPIIAIASGGP' A
#
# COMPACT_ATOMS: atom_id res chain seq x y z
N MET A 1 9.14 23.82 12.36
CA MET A 1 7.71 23.57 12.66
C MET A 1 6.91 23.17 11.41
N GLU A 2 7.33 23.58 10.21
CA GLU A 2 6.62 23.40 8.92
C GLU A 2 6.65 21.96 8.33
N SER A 3 7.81 21.31 8.20
CA SER A 3 7.92 20.11 7.35
C SER A 3 7.35 18.82 7.96
N ILE A 4 7.50 18.62 9.27
CA ILE A 4 7.00 17.40 9.95
C ILE A 4 5.47 17.40 9.98
N GLN A 5 4.84 18.56 10.22
CA GLN A 5 3.39 18.70 10.20
C GLN A 5 2.84 18.41 8.80
N THR A 6 3.44 18.97 7.76
CA THR A 6 3.08 18.64 6.37
C THR A 6 3.23 17.15 6.07
N ALA A 7 4.34 16.53 6.50
CA ALA A 7 4.56 15.11 6.30
C ALA A 7 3.47 14.27 6.96
N ILE A 8 3.08 14.58 8.20
CA ILE A 8 1.99 13.87 8.89
C ILE A 8 0.66 14.05 8.16
N LEU A 9 0.34 15.29 7.77
CA LEU A 9 -0.92 15.62 7.09
C LEU A 9 -1.05 14.98 5.70
N VAL A 10 0.06 14.63 5.05
CA VAL A 10 0.07 13.95 3.75
C VAL A 10 0.16 12.43 3.92
N LEU A 11 1.14 11.94 4.70
CA LEU A 11 1.45 10.52 4.78
C LEU A 11 0.36 9.73 5.52
N VAL A 12 -0.22 10.28 6.59
CA VAL A 12 -1.23 9.54 7.36
C VAL A 12 -2.50 9.28 6.53
N PRO A 13 -3.13 10.29 5.90
CA PRO A 13 -4.30 10.03 5.04
C PRO A 13 -3.95 9.17 3.83
N MET A 14 -2.77 9.36 3.23
CA MET A 14 -2.31 8.55 2.10
C MET A 14 -2.19 7.08 2.46
N LEU A 15 -1.55 6.74 3.59
CA LEU A 15 -1.41 5.37 4.07
C LEU A 15 -2.78 4.74 4.38
N LEU A 16 -3.70 5.49 4.99
CA LEU A 16 -5.05 5.01 5.27
C LEU A 16 -5.83 4.77 3.98
N SER A 17 -5.80 5.72 3.04
CA SER A 17 -6.45 5.62 1.74
C SER A 17 -5.94 4.42 0.95
N LEU A 18 -4.62 4.23 0.90
CA LEU A 18 -4.00 3.10 0.23
C LEU A 18 -4.40 1.77 0.88
N THR A 19 -4.39 1.70 2.21
CA THR A 19 -4.77 0.47 2.93
C THR A 19 -6.22 0.07 2.65
N VAL A 20 -7.14 1.03 2.62
CA VAL A 20 -8.55 0.77 2.26
C VAL A 20 -8.70 0.38 0.79
N HIS A 21 -7.94 1.03 -0.11
CA HIS A 21 -7.93 0.72 -1.54
C HIS A 21 -7.49 -0.72 -1.82
N GLU A 22 -6.36 -1.14 -1.25
CA GLU A 22 -5.83 -2.49 -1.43
C GLU A 22 -6.73 -3.55 -0.78
N TYR A 23 -7.30 -3.25 0.39
CA TYR A 23 -8.30 -4.13 1.00
C TYR A 23 -9.54 -4.29 0.11
N ALA A 24 -10.00 -3.22 -0.53
CA ALA A 24 -11.15 -3.27 -1.43
C ALA A 24 -10.87 -4.13 -2.67
N HIS A 25 -9.66 -4.06 -3.22
CA HIS A 25 -9.21 -4.98 -4.29
C HIS A 25 -9.20 -6.43 -3.81
N ALA A 26 -8.57 -6.69 -2.66
CA ALA A 26 -8.52 -8.03 -2.08
C ALA A 26 -9.91 -8.62 -1.80
N ARG A 27 -10.85 -7.79 -1.32
CA ARG A 27 -12.24 -8.20 -1.08
C ARG A 27 -13.01 -8.45 -2.38
N SER A 28 -12.81 -7.61 -3.39
CA SER A 28 -13.43 -7.79 -4.71
C SER A 28 -12.95 -9.07 -5.37
N ALA A 29 -11.63 -9.32 -5.37
CA ALA A 29 -11.04 -10.56 -5.88
C ALA A 29 -11.57 -11.79 -5.14
N TYR A 30 -11.65 -11.71 -3.80
CA TYR A 30 -12.21 -12.79 -2.99
C TYR A 30 -13.70 -13.06 -3.31
N ALA A 31 -14.49 -12.01 -3.50
CA ALA A 31 -15.91 -12.15 -3.88
C ALA A 31 -16.09 -12.77 -5.27
N LEU A 32 -15.13 -12.54 -6.17
CA LEU A 32 -15.07 -13.15 -7.51
C LEU A 32 -14.40 -14.53 -7.52
N GLY A 33 -13.99 -15.05 -6.35
CA GLY A 33 -13.48 -16.41 -6.17
C GLY A 33 -11.96 -16.56 -6.17
N ASP A 34 -11.18 -15.47 -6.18
CA ASP A 34 -9.72 -15.52 -6.01
C ASP A 34 -9.34 -15.43 -4.51
N PRO A 35 -8.86 -16.52 -3.87
CA PRO A 35 -8.51 -16.52 -2.47
C PRO A 35 -7.10 -16.01 -2.17
N THR A 36 -6.29 -15.66 -3.16
CA THR A 36 -4.84 -15.40 -3.01
C THR A 36 -4.52 -14.39 -1.92
N ALA A 37 -5.11 -13.19 -1.98
CA ALA A 37 -4.86 -12.14 -1.00
C ALA A 37 -5.31 -12.55 0.42
N LYS A 38 -6.40 -13.32 0.54
CA LYS A 38 -6.89 -13.84 1.82
C LYS A 38 -5.92 -14.88 2.40
N LEU A 39 -5.44 -15.82 1.58
CA LEU A 39 -4.51 -16.87 2.00
C LEU A 39 -3.14 -16.30 2.40
N MET A 40 -2.72 -15.21 1.77
CA MET A 40 -1.49 -14.49 2.13
C MET A 40 -1.64 -13.58 3.36
N GLY A 41 -2.83 -13.54 3.99
CA GLY A 41 -3.09 -12.64 5.14
C GLY A 41 -3.15 -11.15 4.78
N ARG A 42 -3.28 -10.83 3.49
CA ARG A 42 -3.32 -9.45 2.96
C ARG A 42 -4.72 -8.85 2.89
N MET A 43 -5.77 -9.62 3.20
CA MET A 43 -7.14 -9.10 3.34
C MET A 43 -7.33 -8.47 4.74
N SER A 44 -6.56 -7.44 5.06
CA SER A 44 -6.53 -6.76 6.36
C SER A 44 -6.56 -5.24 6.18
N LEU A 45 -6.97 -4.49 7.21
CA LEU A 45 -6.88 -3.01 7.22
C LEU A 45 -5.61 -2.51 7.94
N SER A 46 -4.64 -3.40 8.15
CA SER A 46 -3.32 -3.01 8.67
C SER A 46 -2.43 -2.55 7.51
N PRO A 47 -1.88 -1.32 7.52
CA PRO A 47 -0.93 -0.87 6.50
C PRO A 47 0.27 -1.82 6.37
N LEU A 48 0.70 -2.41 7.50
CA LEU A 48 1.83 -3.34 7.55
C LEU A 48 1.59 -4.61 6.74
N SER A 49 0.34 -5.04 6.57
CA SER A 49 0.01 -6.25 5.81
C SER A 49 0.19 -6.10 4.30
N HIS A 50 0.34 -4.86 3.82
CA HIS A 50 0.52 -4.53 2.41
C HIS A 50 1.96 -4.18 2.05
N ILE A 51 2.86 -4.08 3.04
CA ILE A 51 4.27 -3.78 2.80
C ILE A 51 4.95 -5.03 2.23
N ASP A 52 5.65 -4.85 1.13
CA ASP A 52 6.46 -5.89 0.50
C ASP A 52 7.78 -5.30 -0.01
N ILE A 53 8.87 -6.07 0.09
CA ILE A 53 10.20 -5.55 -0.29
C ILE A 53 10.24 -5.18 -1.78
N PHE A 54 9.54 -5.92 -2.63
CA PHE A 54 9.59 -5.67 -4.06
C PHE A 54 8.82 -4.39 -4.44
N GLY A 55 7.55 -4.29 -4.07
CA GLY A 55 6.69 -3.16 -4.37
C GLY A 55 6.96 -1.92 -3.53
N THR A 56 7.32 -2.06 -2.25
CA THR A 56 7.52 -0.92 -1.34
C THR A 56 8.95 -0.37 -1.37
N ILE A 57 9.96 -1.18 -1.74
CA ILE A 57 11.37 -0.75 -1.71
C ILE A 57 12.02 -0.83 -3.09
N ILE A 58 12.00 -1.99 -3.74
CA ILE A 58 12.74 -2.20 -4.99
C ILE A 58 12.13 -1.37 -6.12
N LEU A 59 10.81 -1.38 -6.31
CA LEU A 59 10.14 -0.63 -7.37
C LEU A 59 10.39 0.89 -7.25
N PRO A 60 10.25 1.54 -6.08
CA PRO A 60 10.59 2.95 -5.92
C PRO A 60 12.07 3.26 -6.22
N ILE A 61 13.01 2.39 -5.81
CA ILE A 61 14.43 2.58 -6.13
C ILE A 61 14.66 2.53 -7.64
N ILE A 62 14.07 1.55 -8.33
CA ILE A 62 14.16 1.43 -9.79
C ILE A 62 13.51 2.65 -10.46
N ALA A 63 12.35 3.10 -9.97
CA ALA A 63 11.66 4.28 -10.49
C ALA A 63 12.56 5.51 -10.39
N ILE A 64 13.13 5.78 -9.22
CA ILE A 64 14.07 6.90 -9.03
C ILE A 64 15.31 6.77 -9.93
N ALA A 65 15.89 5.57 -10.01
CA ALA A 65 17.09 5.34 -10.82
C ALA A 65 16.85 5.48 -12.34
N SER A 66 15.61 5.25 -12.79
CA SER A 66 15.22 5.37 -14.20
C SER A 66 14.67 6.75 -14.57
N GLY A 67 14.64 7.71 -13.63
CA GLY A 67 14.03 9.03 -13.84
C GLY A 67 12.50 9.01 -13.86
N GLY A 68 11.89 7.96 -13.31
CA GLY A 68 10.49 7.95 -12.93
C GLY A 68 10.19 9.02 -11.87
N PRO A 69 8.90 9.34 -11.68
CA PRO A 69 8.47 10.36 -10.72
C PRO A 69 8.93 10.08 -9.28
#